data_AF-A0A4T3EZD8-F1
#
_entry.id   AF-A0A4T3EZD8-F1
#
_cell.length_a   1.000
_cell.length_b   1.000
_cell.length_c   1.000
_cell.angle_alpha   90.00
_cell.angle_beta   90.00
_cell.angle_gamma   90.00
#
_symmetry.space_group_name_H-M   'P 1'
#
loop_
_entity.id
_entity.type
_entity.pdbx_description
1 polymer ?
#
loop_
_entity_poly.entity_id
_entity_poly.type
_entity_poly.pdbx_seq_one_letter_code
_entity_poly.pdbx_strand_id
1 'polypeptide(L)'
;MTWRAGFYIRVVGRAGTTNWFHFAIPTAVIVNDNRLRIDSAMLRYRCKSSHADVTNLHVFDGETKVLSRDGLNLSPTAWDFERFVLPDKPEVRWGVGVTVGVRFNGTSNTDNTMEFASAGVDFLP
;
A
#
# COMPACT_ATOMS: atom_id res chain seq x y z
N MET A 1 22.24 12.94 -18.56
CA MET A 1 21.45 13.81 -17.66
C MET A 1 20.92 12.94 -16.54
N THR A 2 21.49 13.04 -15.34
CA THR A 2 21.16 12.14 -14.22
C THR A 2 20.11 12.81 -13.36
N TRP A 3 18.84 12.50 -13.59
CA TRP A 3 17.76 12.95 -12.71
C TRP A 3 17.86 12.18 -11.39
N ARG A 4 18.12 12.90 -10.29
CA ARG A 4 18.06 12.36 -8.92
C ARG A 4 16.80 12.92 -8.26
N ALA A 5 15.73 12.13 -8.22
CA ALA A 5 14.66 12.39 -7.26
C ALA A 5 14.42 11.13 -6.42
N GLY A 6 14.61 11.28 -5.11
CA GLY A 6 14.39 10.24 -4.11
C GLY A 6 13.07 10.48 -3.38
N PHE A 7 11.94 10.31 -4.08
CA PHE A 7 10.60 10.38 -3.47
C PHE A 7 9.95 9.01 -3.30
N TYR A 8 10.61 7.95 -3.73
CA TYR A 8 10.11 6.58 -3.65
C TYR A 8 11.17 5.65 -3.08
N ILE A 9 10.72 4.56 -2.47
CA ILE A 9 11.57 3.40 -2.20
C ILE A 9 11.54 2.47 -3.40
N ARG A 10 12.71 1.93 -3.77
CA ARG A 10 12.81 0.85 -4.75
C ARG A 10 13.07 -0.44 -4.01
N VAL A 11 12.29 -1.47 -4.34
CA VAL A 11 12.49 -2.82 -3.84
C VAL A 11 12.76 -3.75 -5.03
N VAL A 12 13.72 -4.65 -4.85
CA VAL A 12 14.03 -5.71 -5.81
C VAL A 12 13.82 -7.02 -5.09
N GLY A 13 12.76 -7.74 -5.44
CA GLY A 13 12.42 -9.00 -4.79
C GLY A 13 13.19 -10.19 -5.33
N ARG A 14 13.26 -11.26 -4.54
CA ARG A 14 13.77 -12.55 -5.00
C ARG A 14 12.65 -13.31 -5.74
N ALA A 15 12.98 -13.91 -6.88
CA ALA A 15 12.04 -14.72 -7.65
C ALA A 15 11.43 -15.86 -6.79
N GLY A 16 10.13 -16.11 -6.97
CA GLY A 16 9.35 -17.11 -6.24
C GLY A 16 9.01 -16.71 -4.81
N THR A 17 9.13 -15.43 -4.43
CA THR A 17 8.82 -14.97 -3.07
C THR A 17 7.61 -14.03 -3.04
N THR A 18 6.88 -14.08 -1.93
CA THR A 18 5.91 -13.05 -1.56
C THR A 18 6.43 -12.33 -0.34
N ASN A 19 6.55 -11.01 -0.42
CA ASN A 19 7.04 -10.17 0.66
C ASN A 19 5.94 -9.20 1.11
N TRP A 20 6.00 -8.80 2.37
CA TRP A 20 5.04 -7.89 2.98
C TRP A 20 5.71 -6.57 3.32
N PHE A 21 5.08 -5.47 2.89
CA PHE A 21 5.52 -4.11 3.16
C PHE A 21 4.49 -3.42 4.04
N HIS A 22 4.95 -2.87 5.17
CA HIS A 22 4.10 -2.24 6.17
C HIS A 22 4.34 -0.74 6.18
N PHE A 23 3.27 0.03 5.95
CA PHE A 23 3.27 1.48 6.01
C PHE A 23 2.48 1.93 7.23
N ALA A 24 3.18 2.49 8.23
CA ALA A 24 2.52 3.18 9.33
C ALA A 24 2.00 4.52 8.82
N ILE A 25 0.71 4.78 8.97
CA ILE A 25 0.08 6.03 8.54
C ILE A 25 -0.01 6.97 9.76
N PRO A 26 0.67 8.12 9.75
CA PRO A 26 0.47 9.13 10.77
C PRO A 26 -1.00 9.51 10.83
N THR A 27 -1.68 9.16 11.92
CA THR A 27 -3.14 9.23 12.02
C THR A 27 -3.55 10.10 13.18
N ALA A 28 -4.25 11.20 12.91
CA ALA A 28 -4.99 11.90 13.94
C ALA A 28 -6.25 11.07 14.27
N VAL A 29 -6.35 10.58 15.50
CA VAL A 29 -7.47 9.72 15.92
C VAL A 29 -8.73 10.52 16.25
N ILE A 30 -8.56 11.72 16.77
CA ILE A 30 -9.63 12.66 17.14
C ILE A 30 -9.26 14.04 16.60
N VAL A 31 -10.20 14.69 15.91
CA VAL A 31 -10.05 16.07 15.40
C VAL A 31 -11.32 16.83 15.74
N ASN A 32 -11.20 18.00 16.37
CA ASN A 32 -12.34 18.82 16.82
C ASN A 32 -13.36 18.03 17.65
N ASP A 33 -12.87 17.29 18.65
CA ASP A 33 -13.66 16.38 19.53
C ASP A 33 -14.44 15.28 18.79
N ASN A 34 -14.15 15.05 17.52
CA ASN A 34 -14.78 14.02 16.71
C ASN A 34 -13.80 12.90 16.36
N ARG A 35 -14.23 11.65 16.56
CA ARG A 35 -13.42 10.48 16.24
C ARG A 35 -13.52 10.18 14.76
N LEU A 36 -12.39 10.24 14.08
CA LEU A 36 -12.36 10.03 12.63
C LEU A 36 -12.74 8.59 12.27
N ARG A 37 -13.28 8.43 11.06
CA ARG A 37 -13.60 7.15 10.44
C ARG A 37 -12.74 6.93 9.20
N ILE A 38 -12.36 5.69 8.94
CA ILE A 38 -11.54 5.33 7.78
C ILE A 38 -12.43 5.23 6.54
N ASP A 39 -12.22 6.04 5.50
CA ASP A 39 -12.97 5.93 4.24
C ASP A 39 -12.33 4.95 3.27
N SER A 40 -11.04 5.14 3.01
CA SER A 40 -10.31 4.35 2.02
C SER A 40 -8.82 4.30 2.32
N ALA A 41 -8.17 3.23 1.87
CA ALA A 41 -6.71 3.15 1.80
C ALA A 41 -6.23 3.38 0.37
N MET A 42 -5.04 3.93 0.24
CA MET A 42 -4.48 4.37 -1.03
C MET A 42 -3.04 3.87 -1.20
N LEU A 43 -2.68 3.54 -2.44
CA LEU A 43 -1.33 3.14 -2.81
C LEU A 43 -0.88 3.85 -4.08
N ARG A 44 0.27 4.53 -4.01
CA ARG A 44 0.94 5.18 -5.14
C ARG A 44 2.22 4.43 -5.46
N TYR A 45 2.23 3.67 -6.55
CA TYR A 45 3.34 2.77 -6.87
C TYR A 45 3.44 2.51 -8.37
N ARG A 46 4.51 1.82 -8.75
CA ARG A 46 4.67 1.21 -10.08
C ARG A 46 5.55 -0.03 -10.01
N CYS A 47 5.38 -0.89 -10.99
CA CYS A 47 6.16 -2.08 -11.25
C CYS A 47 7.03 -1.87 -12.49
N LYS A 48 8.15 -2.56 -12.58
CA LYS A 48 8.96 -2.57 -13.80
C LYS A 48 8.54 -3.65 -14.79
N SER A 49 7.74 -4.62 -14.35
CA SER A 49 7.05 -5.59 -15.21
C SER A 49 5.82 -6.16 -14.51
N SER A 50 5.06 -7.02 -15.20
CA SER A 50 3.94 -7.78 -14.63
C SER A 50 4.37 -8.95 -13.74
N HIS A 51 5.67 -9.20 -13.58
CA HIS A 51 6.19 -10.26 -12.73
C HIS A 51 6.46 -9.81 -11.29
N ALA A 52 6.32 -8.52 -11.00
CA ALA A 52 6.20 -7.98 -9.66
C ALA A 52 4.79 -7.41 -9.50
N ASP A 53 3.94 -8.07 -8.71
CA ASP A 53 2.52 -7.73 -8.61
C ASP A 53 2.08 -7.60 -7.15
N VAL A 54 1.24 -6.59 -6.88
CA VAL A 54 0.53 -6.47 -5.61
C VAL A 54 -0.58 -7.51 -5.61
N THR A 55 -0.49 -8.44 -4.66
CA THR A 55 -1.44 -9.55 -4.48
C THR A 55 -2.42 -9.30 -3.35
N ASN A 56 -2.04 -8.47 -2.38
CA ASN A 56 -2.82 -8.22 -1.19
C ASN A 56 -2.70 -6.76 -0.73
N LEU A 57 -3.79 -6.18 -0.28
CA LEU A 57 -3.79 -4.95 0.51
C LEU A 57 -4.67 -5.13 1.74
N HIS A 58 -4.05 -4.97 2.90
CA HIS A 58 -4.73 -5.04 4.20
C HIS A 58 -4.62 -3.69 4.91
N VAL A 59 -5.67 -3.33 5.63
CA VAL A 59 -5.69 -2.15 6.50
C VAL A 59 -5.90 -2.61 7.92
N PHE A 60 -5.10 -2.06 8.83
CA PHE A 60 -5.15 -2.34 10.26
C PHE A 60 -5.41 -1.05 11.03
N ASP A 61 -6.15 -1.14 12.13
CA ASP A 61 -6.22 -0.13 13.18
C ASP A 61 -5.68 -0.77 14.46
N GLY A 62 -4.46 -0.35 14.86
CA GLY A 62 -3.66 -1.12 15.81
C GLY A 62 -3.38 -2.53 15.30
N GLU A 63 -3.68 -3.54 16.12
CA GLU A 63 -3.57 -4.97 15.80
C GLU A 63 -4.77 -5.53 15.02
N THR A 64 -5.87 -4.78 14.94
CA THR A 64 -7.12 -5.25 14.35
C THR A 64 -7.12 -5.02 12.84
N LYS A 65 -7.25 -6.08 12.05
CA LYS A 65 -7.43 -5.96 10.60
C LYS A 65 -8.85 -5.49 10.28
N VAL A 66 -8.97 -4.30 9.70
CA VAL A 66 -10.24 -3.65 9.33
C VAL A 66 -10.57 -3.74 7.84
N LEU A 67 -9.58 -4.10 7.00
CA LEU A 67 -9.79 -4.39 5.58
C LEU A 67 -8.88 -5.53 5.12
N SER A 68 -9.43 -6.42 4.30
CA SER A 68 -8.67 -7.39 3.50
C SER A 68 -9.09 -7.26 2.03
N ARG A 69 -8.12 -7.07 1.15
CA ARG A 69 -8.26 -7.19 -0.31
C ARG A 69 -7.22 -8.19 -0.76
N ASP A 70 -7.65 -9.41 -0.99
CA ASP A 70 -6.80 -10.54 -1.35
C ASP A 70 -7.04 -10.95 -2.81
N GLY A 71 -6.09 -11.67 -3.41
CA GLY A 71 -6.22 -12.16 -4.78
C GLY A 71 -6.13 -11.06 -5.84
N LEU A 72 -5.49 -9.94 -5.51
CA LEU A 72 -5.17 -8.89 -6.46
C LEU A 72 -4.11 -9.39 -7.46
N ASN A 73 -4.03 -8.71 -8.61
CA ASN A 73 -3.00 -8.93 -9.62
C ASN A 73 -2.66 -7.59 -10.28
N LEU A 74 -2.20 -6.65 -9.45
CA LEU A 74 -2.00 -5.27 -9.87
C LEU A 74 -0.50 -5.04 -10.11
N SER A 75 -0.16 -4.63 -11.34
CA SER A 75 1.23 -4.41 -11.76
C SER A 75 1.37 -3.21 -12.72
N PRO A 76 0.95 -2.01 -12.30
CA PRO A 76 0.99 -0.83 -13.15
C PRO A 76 2.43 -0.46 -13.52
N THR A 77 2.73 -0.27 -14.80
CA THR A 77 4.11 0.06 -15.25
C THR A 77 4.39 1.57 -15.22
N ALA A 78 3.36 2.39 -15.39
CA ALA A 78 3.39 3.80 -15.05
C ALA A 78 3.13 4.01 -13.56
N TRP A 79 3.47 5.19 -13.04
CA TRP A 79 3.01 5.54 -11.70
C TRP A 79 1.49 5.55 -11.68
N ASP A 80 0.89 4.67 -10.88
CA ASP A 80 -0.57 4.59 -10.72
C ASP A 80 -1.05 4.82 -9.28
N PHE A 81 -2.33 5.07 -9.11
CA PHE A 81 -3.00 5.36 -7.86
C PHE A 81 -4.16 4.38 -7.68
N GLU A 82 -4.02 3.51 -6.68
CA GLU A 82 -5.06 2.55 -6.31
C GLU A 82 -5.77 3.03 -5.05
N ARG A 83 -7.11 2.98 -5.06
CA ARG A 83 -7.96 3.37 -3.93
C ARG A 83 -8.89 2.25 -3.52
N PHE A 84 -8.79 1.83 -2.26
CA PHE A 84 -9.53 0.72 -1.69
C PHE A 84 -10.49 1.23 -0.63
N VAL A 85 -11.77 1.37 -0.99
CA VAL A 85 -12.83 1.81 -0.06
C VAL A 85 -13.05 0.76 1.03
N LEU A 86 -13.18 1.22 2.28
CA LEU A 86 -13.62 0.42 3.41
C LEU A 86 -15.16 0.52 3.52
N PRO A 87 -15.92 -0.57 3.30
CA PRO A 87 -17.38 -0.50 3.24
C PRO A 87 -18.03 0.00 4.54
N ASP A 88 -17.56 -0.48 5.68
CA ASP A 88 -18.16 -0.18 7.00
C ASP A 88 -17.66 1.15 7.59
N LYS A 89 -16.63 1.72 6.98
CA LYS A 89 -15.96 2.95 7.40
C LYS A 89 -15.73 2.99 8.92
N PRO A 90 -14.94 2.08 9.50
CA PRO A 90 -14.82 1.96 10.96
C PRO A 90 -14.19 3.21 11.58
N GLU A 91 -14.53 3.51 12.83
CA GLU A 91 -13.86 4.52 13.62
C GLU A 91 -12.39 4.14 13.86
N VAL A 92 -11.49 5.13 13.84
CA VAL A 92 -10.10 4.94 14.20
C VAL A 92 -9.97 4.92 15.73
N ARG A 93 -9.34 3.88 16.29
CA ARG A 93 -9.11 3.70 17.72
C ARG A 93 -7.67 4.00 18.12
N TRP A 94 -6.70 3.50 17.38
CA TRP A 94 -5.29 3.50 17.79
C TRP A 94 -4.37 4.17 16.76
N GLY A 95 -4.66 3.97 15.48
CA GLY A 95 -3.85 4.48 14.38
C GLY A 95 -3.78 3.46 13.25
N VAL A 96 -3.71 3.96 12.02
CA VAL A 96 -3.91 3.11 10.83
C VAL A 96 -2.59 2.65 10.23
N GLY A 97 -2.53 1.37 9.85
CA GLY A 97 -1.45 0.78 9.06
C GLY A 97 -1.99 0.23 7.74
N VAL A 98 -1.26 0.46 6.65
CA VAL A 98 -1.51 -0.18 5.35
C VAL A 98 -0.42 -1.21 5.11
N THR A 99 -0.83 -2.46 4.87
CA THR A 99 0.07 -3.58 4.61
C THR A 99 -0.15 -4.09 3.19
N VAL A 100 0.92 -4.22 2.41
CA VAL A 100 0.87 -4.62 1.01
C VAL A 100 1.65 -5.91 0.82
N GLY A 101 0.98 -6.94 0.29
CA GLY A 101 1.61 -8.18 -0.15
C GLY A 101 2.03 -8.07 -1.60
N VAL A 102 3.30 -8.34 -1.89
CA VAL A 102 3.88 -8.29 -3.23
C VAL A 102 4.52 -9.61 -3.57
N ARG A 103 4.15 -10.14 -4.73
CA ARG A 103 4.76 -11.34 -5.29
C ARG A 103 5.79 -10.96 -6.36
N PHE A 104 6.89 -11.69 -6.37
CA PHE A 104 7.99 -11.51 -7.32
C PHE A 104 8.28 -12.84 -8.02
N ASN A 105 8.05 -12.91 -9.33
CA ASN A 105 8.17 -14.12 -10.14
C ASN A 105 9.01 -13.94 -11.41
N GLY A 106 9.67 -12.79 -11.56
CA GLY A 106 10.50 -12.48 -12.71
C GLY A 106 11.84 -13.22 -12.66
N THR A 107 12.48 -13.39 -13.81
CA THR A 107 13.81 -14.03 -13.90
C THR A 107 14.96 -13.03 -13.83
N SER A 108 14.67 -11.73 -13.90
CA SER A 108 15.66 -10.65 -13.79
C SER A 108 15.36 -9.71 -12.61
N ASN A 109 16.37 -8.97 -12.15
CA ASN A 109 16.18 -7.93 -11.15
C ASN A 109 15.23 -6.83 -11.62
N THR A 110 15.28 -6.49 -12.92
CA THR A 110 14.37 -5.50 -13.51
C THR A 110 12.93 -5.97 -13.40
N ASP A 111 12.64 -7.23 -13.74
CA ASP A 111 11.28 -7.76 -13.66
C ASP A 111 10.77 -7.88 -12.22
N ASN A 112 11.67 -8.06 -11.26
CA ASN A 112 11.33 -8.11 -9.84
C ASN A 112 11.44 -6.75 -9.14
N THR A 113 11.50 -5.65 -9.90
CA THR A 113 11.56 -4.31 -9.32
C THR A 113 10.17 -3.69 -9.16
N MET A 114 9.87 -3.22 -7.96
CA MET A 114 8.70 -2.40 -7.64
C MET A 114 9.16 -1.12 -6.94
N GLU A 115 8.41 -0.03 -7.14
CA GLU A 115 8.71 1.28 -6.56
C GLU A 115 7.45 1.84 -5.89
N PHE A 116 7.55 2.15 -4.60
CA PHE A 116 6.47 2.75 -3.82
C PHE A 116 6.80 4.22 -3.56
N ALA A 117 5.95 5.12 -4.03
CA ALA A 117 6.05 6.54 -3.71
C ALA A 117 5.37 6.84 -2.37
N SER A 118 4.18 6.29 -2.14
CA SER A 118 3.45 6.49 -0.88
C SER A 118 2.34 5.45 -0.67
N ALA A 119 1.93 5.31 0.58
CA ALA A 119 0.65 4.75 0.98
C ALA A 119 -0.06 5.78 1.86
N GLY A 120 -1.38 5.77 1.87
CA GLY A 120 -2.18 6.76 2.61
C GLY A 120 -3.56 6.27 2.93
N VAL A 121 -4.29 7.05 3.71
CA VAL A 121 -5.66 6.77 4.13
C VAL A 121 -6.45 8.07 4.10
N ASP A 122 -7.65 8.00 3.53
CA ASP A 122 -8.65 9.06 3.62
C ASP A 122 -9.48 8.87 4.89
N PHE A 123 -9.69 9.95 5.64
CA PHE A 123 -10.52 9.96 6.84
C PHE A 123 -11.77 10.80 6.64
N LEU A 124 -12.86 10.37 7.27
CA LEU A 124 -14.08 11.15 7.44
C LEU A 124 -14.14 11.69 8.87
N PRO A 125 -14.70 12.89 9.06
CA PRO A 125 -15.16 13.31 10.37
C PRO A 125 -16.23 12.34 10.87
#